data_AF-A0A948A5I6-F1
#
_entry.id   AF-A0A948A5I6-F1
#
_cell.length_a   1.000
_cell.length_b   1.000
_cell.length_c   1.000
_cell.angle_alpha   90.00
_cell.angle_beta   90.00
_cell.angle_gamma   90.00
#
_symmetry.space_group_name_H-M   'P 1'
#
loop_
_entity.id
_entity.type
_entity.pdbx_description
1 polymer ?
#
loop_
_entity_poly.entity_id
_entity_poly.type
_entity_poly.pdbx_seq_one_letter_code
_entity_poly.pdbx_strand_id
1 'polypeptide(L)'
;MERRRLKPVALISSDLDGTLAGDAPATRMFCETWDALDKVRRPLLVYNSGRLAEDILDFVAATGLPQPDYVIGGVGTMLVAPTGTASLDRFHERLSEGWSLDAVEEILGAYDRTERQPDIYQHAFKSSWYLRDADAGMLADIEKRLQRAGVAFTMVYSSSRDLDILPLRADKGQALTWLGEELGIGPDEMLVAGDTGNDRSMFDLPDVRGIVVGNALPELRAIGEGNPRVFNARRTHAAGVLEGLVHWSVLDREGV
;
A
#
# COMPACT_ATOMS: atom_id res chain seq x y z
N MET A 1 9.97 -20.54 27.68
CA MET A 1 9.27 -19.90 26.55
C MET A 1 10.10 -20.17 25.32
N GLU A 2 9.65 -21.09 24.47
CA GLU A 2 10.28 -21.37 23.18
C GLU A 2 10.29 -20.09 22.35
N ARG A 3 11.47 -19.64 21.90
CA ARG A 3 11.55 -18.63 20.83
C ARG A 3 11.00 -19.31 19.59
N ARG A 4 9.70 -19.12 19.31
CA ARG A 4 9.05 -19.59 18.09
C ARG A 4 9.88 -19.06 16.92
N ARG A 5 10.58 -19.97 16.22
CA ARG A 5 11.43 -19.60 15.09
C ARG A 5 10.54 -18.95 14.04
N LEU A 6 10.86 -17.72 13.65
CA LEU A 6 10.09 -17.00 12.64
C LEU A 6 10.05 -17.83 11.35
N LYS A 7 8.88 -17.91 10.71
CA LYS A 7 8.77 -18.51 9.38
C LYS A 7 9.57 -17.68 8.36
N PRO A 8 10.11 -18.30 7.30
CA PRO A 8 10.71 -17.57 6.19
C PRO A 8 9.75 -16.54 5.60
N VAL A 9 10.30 -15.45 5.04
CA VAL A 9 9.49 -14.49 4.29
C VAL A 9 9.15 -15.12 2.94
N ALA A 10 7.86 -15.24 2.64
CA ALA A 10 7.35 -15.75 1.36
C ALA A 10 6.91 -14.61 0.43
N LEU A 11 6.58 -13.43 0.98
CA LEU A 11 6.09 -12.28 0.23
C LEU A 11 6.63 -10.98 0.82
N ILE A 12 7.10 -10.07 -0.04
CA ILE A 12 7.49 -8.70 0.31
C ILE A 12 6.52 -7.73 -0.37
N SER A 13 5.88 -6.87 0.41
CA SER A 13 4.98 -5.83 -0.07
C SER A 13 5.56 -4.46 0.25
N SER A 14 6.00 -3.74 -0.77
CA SER A 14 6.66 -2.44 -0.59
C SER A 14 5.85 -1.33 -1.24
N ASP A 15 5.75 -0.19 -0.57
CA ASP A 15 5.44 1.07 -1.25
C ASP A 15 6.55 1.44 -2.26
N LEU A 16 6.22 2.35 -3.18
CA LEU A 16 7.12 2.88 -4.20
C LEU A 16 7.65 4.26 -3.82
N ASP A 17 6.81 5.30 -3.82
CA ASP A 17 7.24 6.69 -3.72
C ASP A 17 7.73 7.03 -2.32
N GLY A 18 9.02 7.35 -2.16
CA GLY A 18 9.61 7.58 -0.84
C GLY A 18 10.09 6.29 -0.17
N THR A 19 9.75 5.12 -0.73
CA THR A 19 10.19 3.80 -0.24
C THR A 19 11.18 3.14 -1.21
N LEU A 20 10.75 2.54 -2.32
CA LEU A 20 11.69 1.99 -3.32
C LEU A 20 12.17 3.02 -4.35
N ALA A 21 11.43 4.10 -4.53
CA ALA A 21 11.72 5.21 -5.42
C ALA A 21 12.01 6.49 -4.62
N GLY A 22 12.75 7.43 -5.23
CA GLY A 22 13.12 8.70 -4.61
C GLY A 22 14.64 8.92 -4.49
N ASP A 23 15.41 7.84 -4.52
CA ASP A 23 16.88 7.85 -4.58
C ASP A 23 17.35 6.90 -5.69
N ALA A 24 17.74 7.46 -6.85
CA ALA A 24 18.08 6.66 -8.03
C ALA A 24 19.29 5.73 -7.83
N PRO A 25 20.42 6.15 -7.21
CA PRO A 25 21.48 5.22 -6.83
C PRO A 25 21.00 4.06 -5.95
N ALA A 26 20.21 4.33 -4.90
CA ALA A 26 19.71 3.28 -4.02
C ALA A 26 18.72 2.35 -4.72
N THR A 27 17.87 2.90 -5.60
CA THR A 27 16.92 2.13 -6.43
C THR A 27 17.69 1.15 -7.31
N ARG A 28 18.74 1.60 -8.00
CA ARG A 28 19.58 0.71 -8.83
C ARG A 28 20.23 -0.40 -8.04
N MET A 29 20.76 -0.09 -6.86
CA MET A 29 21.34 -1.10 -5.96
C MET A 29 20.30 -2.14 -5.55
N PHE A 30 19.07 -1.72 -5.24
CA PHE A 30 17.98 -2.66 -4.99
C PHE A 30 17.68 -3.55 -6.20
N CYS A 31 17.62 -2.97 -7.41
CA CYS A 31 17.41 -3.76 -8.64
C CYS A 31 18.50 -4.82 -8.81
N GLU A 32 19.78 -4.43 -8.73
CA GLU A 32 20.92 -5.33 -8.89
C GLU A 32 20.90 -6.46 -7.85
N THR A 33 20.67 -6.13 -6.57
CA THR A 33 20.59 -7.12 -5.49
C THR A 33 19.41 -8.06 -5.66
N TRP A 34 18.24 -7.54 -6.05
CA TRP A 34 17.02 -8.33 -6.19
C TRP A 34 17.08 -9.27 -7.40
N ASP A 35 17.62 -8.81 -8.53
CA ASP A 35 17.78 -9.61 -9.74
C ASP A 35 18.85 -10.70 -9.61
N ALA A 36 19.80 -10.53 -8.69
CA ALA A 36 20.79 -11.55 -8.36
C ALA A 36 20.22 -12.72 -7.53
N LEU A 37 19.01 -12.58 -6.96
CA LEU A 37 18.37 -13.65 -6.19
C LEU A 37 17.90 -14.81 -7.07
N ASP A 38 17.98 -16.02 -6.51
CA ASP A 38 17.38 -17.20 -7.14
C ASP A 38 15.87 -17.02 -7.25
N LYS A 39 15.38 -16.87 -8.49
CA LYS A 39 13.97 -16.64 -8.81
C LYS A 39 13.04 -17.74 -8.31
N VAL A 40 13.55 -18.96 -8.09
CA VAL A 40 12.75 -20.08 -7.57
C VAL A 40 12.55 -19.98 -6.07
N ARG A 41 13.49 -19.34 -5.36
CA ARG A 41 13.55 -19.33 -3.89
C ARG A 41 13.30 -17.97 -3.26
N ARG A 42 13.39 -16.89 -4.03
CA ARG A 42 13.14 -15.52 -3.54
C ARG A 42 11.66 -15.37 -3.13
N PRO A 43 11.34 -14.48 -2.16
CA PRO A 43 9.97 -14.11 -1.86
C PRO A 43 9.29 -13.47 -3.08
N LEU A 44 7.97 -13.54 -3.13
CA LEU A 44 7.16 -12.79 -4.10
C LEU A 44 7.33 -11.29 -3.86
N LEU A 45 7.47 -10.52 -4.93
CA LEU A 45 7.53 -9.06 -4.89
C LEU A 45 6.16 -8.46 -5.18
N VAL A 46 5.66 -7.65 -4.27
CA VAL A 46 4.42 -6.89 -4.41
C VAL A 46 4.74 -5.41 -4.30
N TYR A 47 4.36 -4.63 -5.32
CA TYR A 47 4.33 -3.18 -5.21
C TYR A 47 2.96 -2.73 -4.73
N ASN A 48 2.91 -2.04 -3.60
CA ASN A 48 1.68 -1.62 -2.93
C ASN A 48 1.68 -0.11 -2.76
N SER A 49 1.14 0.59 -3.75
CA SER A 49 1.29 2.05 -3.90
C SER A 49 -0.05 2.76 -4.05
N GLY A 50 -0.04 4.07 -3.79
CA GLY A 50 -1.17 4.95 -4.08
C GLY A 50 -1.38 5.24 -5.57
N ARG A 51 -0.37 4.97 -6.42
CA ARG A 51 -0.46 5.06 -7.88
C ARG A 51 -1.49 4.07 -8.43
N LEU A 52 -2.08 4.36 -9.59
CA LEU A 52 -2.88 3.37 -10.31
C LEU A 52 -2.01 2.19 -10.74
N ALA A 53 -2.60 1.00 -10.89
CA ALA A 53 -1.84 -0.20 -11.23
C ALA A 53 -1.09 -0.06 -12.57
N GLU A 54 -1.69 0.61 -13.56
CA GLU A 54 -1.06 0.90 -14.85
C GLU A 54 0.13 1.85 -14.69
N ASP A 55 -0.02 2.94 -13.93
CA ASP A 55 1.07 3.88 -13.63
C ASP A 55 2.23 3.22 -12.88
N ILE A 56 1.94 2.22 -12.02
CA ILE A 56 2.96 1.43 -11.35
C ILE A 56 3.75 0.62 -12.38
N LEU A 57 3.08 -0.08 -13.29
CA LEU A 57 3.74 -0.90 -14.31
C LEU A 57 4.58 -0.05 -15.27
N ASP A 58 4.06 1.10 -15.70
CA ASP A 58 4.79 2.06 -16.53
C ASP A 58 6.02 2.62 -15.79
N PHE A 59 5.87 2.94 -14.51
CA PHE A 59 6.98 3.39 -13.68
C PHE A 59 8.06 2.32 -13.51
N VAL A 60 7.67 1.07 -13.29
CA VAL A 60 8.59 -0.07 -13.20
C VAL A 60 9.39 -0.23 -14.50
N ALA A 61 8.70 -0.17 -15.64
CA ALA A 61 9.34 -0.24 -16.95
C ALA A 61 10.31 0.93 -17.20
N ALA A 62 9.95 2.14 -16.78
CA ALA A 62 10.77 3.34 -16.97
C ALA A 62 12.01 3.39 -16.05
N THR A 63 11.93 2.84 -14.84
CA THR A 63 13.00 2.92 -13.84
C THR A 63 13.93 1.71 -13.82
N GLY A 64 13.53 0.61 -14.47
CA GLY A 64 14.27 -0.66 -14.41
C GLY A 64 14.13 -1.36 -13.06
N LEU A 65 13.08 -1.03 -12.30
CA LEU A 65 12.70 -1.80 -11.13
C LEU A 65 12.39 -3.26 -11.53
N PRO A 66 12.63 -4.24 -10.64
CA PRO A 66 12.30 -5.62 -10.92
C PRO A 66 10.83 -5.78 -11.28
N GLN A 67 10.53 -6.70 -12.20
CA GLN A 67 9.14 -7.04 -12.50
C GLN A 67 8.46 -7.61 -11.23
N PRO A 68 7.33 -7.02 -10.80
CA PRO A 68 6.62 -7.50 -9.64
C PRO A 68 5.90 -8.81 -9.95
N ASP A 69 5.68 -9.62 -8.92
CA ASP A 69 4.80 -10.77 -9.01
C ASP A 69 3.32 -10.33 -8.91
N TYR A 70 3.05 -9.29 -8.10
CA TYR A 70 1.73 -8.64 -7.99
C TYR A 70 1.85 -7.12 -7.80
N VAL A 71 0.82 -6.39 -8.19
CA VAL A 71 0.69 -4.94 -7.98
C VAL A 71 -0.60 -4.69 -7.22
N ILE A 72 -0.50 -3.95 -6.12
CA ILE A 72 -1.63 -3.37 -5.39
C ILE A 72 -1.58 -1.86 -5.66
N GLY A 73 -2.57 -1.37 -6.41
CA GLY A 73 -2.67 0.03 -6.82
C GLY A 73 -3.83 0.75 -6.16
N GLY A 74 -3.87 2.08 -6.34
CA GLY A 74 -4.97 2.95 -5.90
C GLY A 74 -5.19 2.94 -4.39
N VAL A 75 -4.14 2.70 -3.60
CA VAL A 75 -4.23 2.54 -2.13
C VAL A 75 -5.06 1.30 -1.75
N GLY A 76 -4.86 0.18 -2.46
CA GLY A 76 -5.54 -1.07 -2.13
C GLY A 76 -6.89 -1.27 -2.80
N THR A 77 -7.16 -0.55 -3.88
CA THR A 77 -8.40 -0.68 -4.67
C THR A 77 -8.22 -1.44 -5.97
N MET A 78 -6.97 -1.68 -6.37
CA MET A 78 -6.62 -2.43 -7.58
C MET A 78 -5.64 -3.54 -7.21
N LEU A 79 -5.79 -4.72 -7.80
CA LEU A 79 -4.87 -5.83 -7.59
C LEU A 79 -4.57 -6.54 -8.90
N VAL A 80 -3.39 -6.33 -9.47
CA VAL A 80 -3.02 -6.87 -10.79
C VAL A 80 -1.89 -7.89 -10.64
N ALA A 81 -2.05 -9.06 -11.25
CA ALA A 81 -0.92 -9.95 -11.52
C ALA A 81 -0.43 -9.67 -12.95
N PRO A 82 0.83 -9.26 -13.17
CA PRO A 82 1.34 -8.99 -14.52
C PRO A 82 1.24 -10.20 -15.46
N THR A 83 1.09 -11.41 -14.90
CA THR A 83 0.93 -12.67 -15.64
C THR A 83 -0.32 -13.46 -15.19
N GLY A 84 -1.50 -12.84 -15.16
CA GLY A 84 -2.77 -13.56 -14.97
C GLY A 84 -3.95 -12.67 -14.57
N THR A 85 -5.18 -13.12 -14.83
CA THR A 85 -6.40 -12.32 -14.61
C THR A 85 -7.37 -12.88 -13.57
N ALA A 86 -7.25 -14.15 -13.18
CA ALA A 86 -8.29 -14.87 -12.42
C ALA A 86 -8.49 -14.42 -10.96
N SER A 87 -7.63 -13.55 -10.44
CA SER A 87 -7.68 -13.03 -9.06
C SER A 87 -8.45 -11.69 -8.96
N LEU A 88 -8.52 -10.92 -10.06
CA LEU A 88 -9.12 -9.58 -10.07
C LEU A 88 -10.63 -9.58 -9.76
N ASP A 89 -11.39 -10.49 -10.37
CA ASP A 89 -12.85 -10.46 -10.30
C ASP A 89 -13.36 -10.67 -8.86
N ARG A 90 -12.77 -11.62 -8.14
CA ARG A 90 -13.12 -11.90 -6.73
C ARG A 90 -12.70 -10.77 -5.78
N PHE A 91 -11.59 -10.09 -6.10
CA PHE A 91 -11.17 -8.92 -5.34
C PHE A 91 -12.15 -7.75 -5.55
N HIS A 92 -12.58 -7.50 -6.79
CA HIS A 92 -13.58 -6.48 -7.11
C HIS A 92 -14.94 -6.77 -6.49
N GLU A 93 -15.39 -8.04 -6.46
CA GLU A 93 -16.62 -8.43 -5.76
C GLU A 93 -16.56 -8.06 -4.27
N ARG A 94 -15.43 -8.33 -3.59
CA ARG A 94 -15.23 -7.97 -2.18
C ARG A 94 -15.23 -6.45 -1.95
N LEU A 95 -14.66 -5.67 -2.87
CA LEU A 95 -14.66 -4.21 -2.79
C LEU A 95 -16.04 -3.60 -3.08
N SER A 96 -16.85 -4.28 -3.87
CA SER A 96 -18.19 -3.81 -4.28
C SER A 96 -19.24 -3.93 -3.17
N GLU A 97 -18.98 -4.71 -2.11
CA GLU A 97 -19.94 -4.94 -1.03
C GLU A 97 -20.27 -3.64 -0.28
N GLY A 98 -21.48 -3.11 -0.50
CA GLY A 98 -21.94 -1.85 0.09
C GLY A 98 -21.34 -0.59 -0.55
N TRP A 99 -20.51 -0.72 -1.58
CA TRP A 99 -19.95 0.41 -2.32
C TRP A 99 -20.91 0.90 -3.40
N SER A 100 -21.02 2.22 -3.55
CA SER A 100 -21.76 2.84 -4.67
C SER A 100 -21.07 4.14 -5.07
N LEU A 101 -20.32 4.09 -6.18
CA LEU A 101 -19.66 5.27 -6.75
C LEU A 101 -20.69 6.34 -7.12
N ASP A 102 -21.82 5.95 -7.72
CA ASP A 102 -22.88 6.87 -8.11
C ASP A 102 -23.44 7.66 -6.91
N ALA A 103 -23.69 6.98 -5.79
CA ALA A 103 -24.17 7.65 -4.57
C ALA A 103 -23.12 8.62 -4.00
N VAL A 104 -21.83 8.25 -4.04
CA VAL A 104 -20.74 9.12 -3.61
C VAL A 104 -20.66 10.37 -4.49
N GLU A 105 -20.68 10.19 -5.81
CA GLU A 105 -20.63 11.26 -6.80
C GLU A 105 -21.85 12.18 -6.71
N GLU A 106 -23.05 11.64 -6.48
CA GLU A 106 -24.26 12.43 -6.26
C GLU A 106 -24.16 13.30 -4.99
N ILE A 107 -23.73 12.69 -3.87
CA ILE A 107 -23.64 13.37 -2.58
C ILE A 107 -22.58 14.47 -2.59
N LEU A 108 -21.38 14.17 -3.10
CA LEU A 108 -20.28 15.13 -3.15
C LEU A 108 -20.43 16.13 -4.29
N GLY A 109 -21.06 15.75 -5.40
CA GLY A 109 -21.40 16.68 -6.49
C GLY A 109 -22.43 17.73 -6.06
N ALA A 110 -23.30 17.40 -5.11
CA ALA A 110 -24.29 18.32 -4.53
C ALA A 110 -23.77 19.09 -3.30
N TYR A 111 -22.52 18.90 -2.89
CA TYR A 111 -21.95 19.55 -1.71
C TYR A 111 -21.17 20.81 -2.14
N ASP A 112 -21.68 22.01 -1.82
CA ASP A 112 -21.19 23.31 -2.34
C ASP A 112 -19.68 23.58 -2.20
N ARG A 113 -18.98 22.86 -1.31
CA ARG A 113 -17.58 23.08 -0.95
C ARG A 113 -16.61 22.09 -1.60
N THR A 114 -17.11 21.09 -2.32
CA THR A 114 -16.31 20.09 -3.00
C THR A 114 -16.21 20.38 -4.49
N GLU A 115 -15.04 20.16 -5.05
CA GLU A 115 -14.79 20.21 -6.49
C GLU A 115 -14.22 18.85 -6.92
N ARG A 116 -14.79 18.24 -7.96
CA ARG A 116 -14.34 16.93 -8.42
C ARG A 116 -12.94 17.02 -9.01
N GLN A 117 -12.03 16.13 -8.60
CA GLN A 117 -10.68 16.08 -9.19
C GLN A 117 -10.73 15.56 -10.63
N PRO A 118 -9.72 15.88 -11.48
CA PRO A 118 -9.62 15.36 -12.85
C PRO A 118 -9.79 13.84 -12.96
N ASP A 119 -10.33 13.36 -14.10
CA ASP A 119 -10.64 11.95 -14.33
C ASP A 119 -9.46 10.99 -14.14
N ILE A 120 -8.23 11.49 -14.33
CA ILE A 120 -6.99 10.71 -14.10
C ILE A 120 -6.83 10.26 -12.63
N TYR A 121 -7.52 10.89 -11.69
CA TYR A 121 -7.49 10.53 -10.26
C TYR A 121 -8.70 9.70 -9.82
N GLN A 122 -9.63 9.43 -10.74
CA GLN A 122 -10.89 8.75 -10.48
C GLN A 122 -10.83 7.30 -10.95
N HIS A 123 -11.51 6.40 -10.26
CA HIS A 123 -11.72 5.03 -10.75
C HIS A 123 -12.96 4.39 -10.11
N ALA A 124 -13.34 3.18 -10.54
CA ALA A 124 -14.57 2.50 -10.11
C ALA A 124 -14.74 2.31 -8.58
N PHE A 125 -13.63 2.40 -7.83
CA PHE A 125 -13.54 2.18 -6.38
C PHE A 125 -12.84 3.35 -5.67
N LYS A 126 -12.85 4.55 -6.26
CA LYS A 126 -12.30 5.77 -5.66
C LYS A 126 -12.92 7.00 -6.30
N SER A 127 -13.42 7.88 -5.45
CA SER A 127 -13.91 9.20 -5.84
C SER A 127 -13.09 10.27 -5.14
N SER A 128 -12.31 11.04 -5.89
CA SER A 128 -11.38 12.07 -5.40
C SER A 128 -11.92 13.48 -5.61
N TRP A 129 -11.84 14.30 -4.56
CA TRP A 129 -12.40 15.65 -4.52
C TRP A 129 -11.40 16.62 -3.92
N TYR A 130 -11.43 17.87 -4.35
CA TYR A 130 -10.84 18.98 -3.65
C TYR A 130 -11.87 19.52 -2.64
N LEU A 131 -11.50 19.53 -1.37
CA LEU A 131 -12.21 20.11 -0.24
C LEU A 131 -11.20 20.91 0.60
N ARG A 132 -11.12 22.23 0.38
CA ARG A 132 -10.09 23.08 1.03
C ARG A 132 -10.47 23.42 2.47
N ASP A 133 -9.49 23.23 3.36
CA ASP A 133 -9.53 23.65 4.77
C ASP A 133 -10.78 23.13 5.51
N ALA A 134 -11.17 21.88 5.23
CA ALA A 134 -12.27 21.24 5.92
C ALA A 134 -12.00 21.10 7.42
N ASP A 135 -12.98 21.52 8.22
CA ASP A 135 -13.01 21.25 9.64
C ASP A 135 -13.68 19.90 9.96
N ALA A 136 -13.59 19.49 11.22
CA ALA A 136 -14.18 18.24 11.68
C ALA A 136 -15.72 18.18 11.50
N GLY A 137 -16.39 19.34 11.50
CA GLY A 137 -17.83 19.42 11.29
C GLY A 137 -18.22 19.11 9.85
N MET A 138 -17.47 19.64 8.87
CA MET A 138 -17.68 19.36 7.45
C MET A 138 -17.45 17.88 7.13
N LEU A 139 -16.34 17.31 7.62
CA LEU A 139 -16.02 15.90 7.41
C LEU A 139 -17.12 15.01 8.03
N ALA A 140 -17.57 15.32 9.25
CA ALA A 140 -18.64 14.57 9.89
C ALA A 140 -20.01 14.72 9.19
N ASP A 141 -20.30 15.85 8.53
CA ASP A 141 -21.53 16.00 7.75
C ASP A 141 -21.50 15.14 6.47
N ILE A 142 -20.38 15.18 5.74
CA ILE A 142 -20.16 14.32 4.57
C ILE A 142 -20.28 12.84 4.96
N GLU A 143 -19.61 12.44 6.05
CA GLU A 143 -19.66 11.08 6.58
C GLU A 143 -21.09 10.64 6.87
N LYS A 144 -21.89 11.48 7.55
CA LYS A 144 -23.30 11.19 7.84
C LYS A 144 -24.17 11.07 6.59
N ARG A 145 -23.91 11.88 5.55
CA ARG A 145 -24.66 11.80 4.28
C ARG A 145 -24.40 10.48 3.58
N LEU A 146 -23.12 10.08 3.48
CA LEU A 146 -22.72 8.81 2.89
C LEU A 146 -23.28 7.62 3.67
N GLN A 147 -23.22 7.65 5.02
CA GLN A 147 -23.81 6.62 5.88
C GLN A 147 -25.32 6.51 5.71
N ARG A 148 -26.05 7.64 5.59
CA ARG A 148 -27.50 7.65 5.36
C ARG A 148 -27.90 7.08 4.00
N ALA A 149 -27.03 7.21 3.00
CA ALA A 149 -27.20 6.59 1.70
C ALA A 149 -26.82 5.10 1.68
N GLY A 150 -26.37 4.55 2.82
CA GLY A 150 -25.99 3.14 2.94
C GLY A 150 -24.66 2.80 2.27
N VAL A 151 -23.82 3.80 1.97
CA VAL A 151 -22.50 3.55 1.39
C VAL A 151 -21.56 3.03 2.48
N ALA A 152 -20.89 1.92 2.21
CA ALA A 152 -19.79 1.40 3.02
C ALA A 152 -18.48 1.99 2.49
N PHE A 153 -17.93 2.99 3.19
CA PHE A 153 -16.77 3.74 2.73
C PHE A 153 -15.70 3.94 3.81
N THR A 154 -14.49 4.20 3.35
CA THR A 154 -13.41 4.85 4.08
C THR A 154 -13.22 6.24 3.50
N MET A 155 -13.09 7.24 4.37
CA MET A 155 -12.88 8.63 3.99
C MET A 155 -11.47 9.05 4.38
N VAL A 156 -10.68 9.48 3.40
CA VAL A 156 -9.29 9.93 3.59
C VAL A 156 -9.21 11.41 3.25
N TYR A 157 -8.88 12.24 4.24
CA TYR A 157 -8.64 13.66 4.04
C TYR A 157 -7.17 13.98 4.27
N SER A 158 -6.52 14.61 3.29
CA SER A 158 -5.08 14.85 3.29
C SER A 158 -4.72 16.24 2.74
N SER A 159 -3.51 16.70 3.06
CA SER A 159 -2.93 17.95 2.54
C SER A 159 -3.81 19.20 2.70
N SER A 160 -4.71 19.20 3.71
CA SER A 160 -5.73 20.24 3.93
C SER A 160 -6.57 20.59 2.69
N ARG A 161 -6.70 19.64 1.76
CA ARG A 161 -7.31 19.88 0.45
C ARG A 161 -7.93 18.65 -0.17
N ASP A 162 -7.27 17.50 -0.11
CA ASP A 162 -7.66 16.34 -0.93
C ASP A 162 -8.53 15.41 -0.10
N LEU A 163 -9.72 15.10 -0.62
CA LEU A 163 -10.69 14.18 -0.03
C LEU A 163 -10.89 12.99 -0.96
N ASP A 164 -10.53 11.80 -0.50
CA ASP A 164 -10.78 10.55 -1.21
C ASP A 164 -11.84 9.74 -0.46
N ILE A 165 -12.84 9.27 -1.21
CA ILE A 165 -13.81 8.28 -0.74
C ILE A 165 -13.49 6.95 -1.42
N LEU A 166 -13.26 5.93 -0.61
CA LEU A 166 -12.90 4.57 -1.01
C LEU A 166 -13.91 3.59 -0.42
N PRO A 167 -14.06 2.36 -0.94
CA PRO A 167 -14.78 1.30 -0.25
C PRO A 167 -14.27 1.10 1.19
N LEU A 168 -15.14 0.74 2.13
CA LEU A 168 -14.78 0.56 3.55
C LEU A 168 -13.60 -0.40 3.76
N ARG A 169 -13.44 -1.37 2.86
CA ARG A 169 -12.40 -2.41 2.92
C ARG A 169 -11.21 -2.15 1.99
N ALA A 170 -11.12 -0.95 1.42
CA ALA A 170 -10.03 -0.57 0.53
C ALA A 170 -8.92 0.16 1.32
N ASP A 171 -7.90 -0.60 1.69
CA ASP A 171 -6.61 -0.07 2.10
C ASP A 171 -5.50 -1.05 1.68
N LYS A 172 -4.24 -0.58 1.76
CA LYS A 172 -3.06 -1.37 1.38
C LYS A 172 -2.95 -2.69 2.15
N GLY A 173 -3.26 -2.71 3.44
CA GLY A 173 -3.18 -3.88 4.31
C GLY A 173 -4.26 -4.92 4.04
N GLN A 174 -5.49 -4.48 3.78
CA GLN A 174 -6.63 -5.35 3.45
C GLN A 174 -6.47 -5.99 2.08
N ALA A 175 -5.99 -5.22 1.09
CA ALA A 175 -5.63 -5.76 -0.21
C ALA A 175 -4.50 -6.80 -0.11
N LEU A 176 -3.48 -6.52 0.71
CA LEU A 176 -2.39 -7.46 0.97
C LEU A 176 -2.88 -8.73 1.70
N THR A 177 -3.78 -8.59 2.66
CA THR A 177 -4.40 -9.72 3.38
C THR A 177 -5.16 -10.62 2.41
N TRP A 178 -5.99 -10.02 1.55
CA TRP A 178 -6.73 -10.76 0.54
C TRP A 178 -5.80 -11.51 -0.43
N LEU A 179 -4.72 -10.86 -0.88
CA LEU A 179 -3.70 -11.50 -1.71
C LEU A 179 -3.05 -12.69 -0.99
N GLY A 180 -2.71 -12.51 0.29
CA GLY A 180 -2.18 -13.58 1.14
C GLY A 180 -3.12 -14.79 1.23
N GLU A 181 -4.42 -14.54 1.44
CA GLU A 181 -5.45 -15.57 1.50
C GLU A 181 -5.51 -16.38 0.19
N GLU A 182 -5.51 -15.72 -0.97
CA GLU A 182 -5.51 -16.38 -2.28
C GLU A 182 -4.24 -17.19 -2.55
N LEU A 183 -3.10 -16.75 -2.03
CA LEU A 183 -1.81 -17.44 -2.20
C LEU A 183 -1.52 -18.48 -1.11
N GLY A 184 -2.35 -18.57 -0.07
CA GLY A 184 -2.07 -19.39 1.11
C GLY A 184 -0.87 -18.89 1.93
N ILE A 185 -0.55 -17.60 1.85
CA ILE A 185 0.55 -16.95 2.56
C ILE A 185 -0.04 -16.17 3.75
N GLY A 186 0.33 -16.58 4.97
CA GLY A 186 -0.11 -15.88 6.19
C GLY A 186 0.67 -14.58 6.43
N PRO A 187 0.13 -13.62 7.21
CA PRO A 187 0.85 -12.42 7.61
C PRO A 187 2.21 -12.68 8.29
N ASP A 188 2.37 -13.80 9.00
CA ASP A 188 3.63 -14.20 9.64
C ASP A 188 4.73 -14.64 8.63
N GLU A 189 4.38 -14.72 7.35
CA GLU A 189 5.27 -15.01 6.21
C GLU A 189 5.44 -13.76 5.32
N MET A 190 4.78 -12.65 5.64
CA MET A 190 4.89 -11.40 4.91
C MET A 190 5.96 -10.47 5.52
N LEU A 191 6.45 -9.57 4.68
CA LEU A 191 7.32 -8.47 5.07
C LEU A 191 6.88 -7.21 4.33
N VAL A 192 6.58 -6.14 5.05
CA VAL A 192 6.09 -4.89 4.46
C VAL A 192 7.13 -3.77 4.55
N ALA A 193 7.15 -2.86 3.59
CA ALA A 193 8.00 -1.68 3.61
C ALA A 193 7.21 -0.42 3.21
N GLY A 194 7.44 0.68 3.93
CA GLY A 194 6.73 1.95 3.71
C GLY A 194 7.39 3.14 4.40
N ASP A 195 6.87 4.33 4.10
CA ASP A 195 7.41 5.61 4.57
C ASP A 195 6.34 6.61 5.07
N THR A 196 5.08 6.49 4.66
CA THR A 196 4.01 7.45 5.04
C THR A 196 2.81 6.81 5.71
N GLY A 197 1.86 7.62 6.19
CA GLY A 197 0.67 7.16 6.89
C GLY A 197 -0.25 6.23 6.09
N ASN A 198 -0.24 6.27 4.75
CA ASN A 198 -1.06 5.35 3.94
C ASN A 198 -0.55 3.91 3.97
N ASP A 199 0.71 3.69 4.39
CA ASP A 199 1.32 2.37 4.54
C ASP A 199 0.95 1.70 5.86
N ARG A 200 0.48 2.48 6.84
CA ARG A 200 0.18 2.03 8.20
C ARG A 200 -0.67 0.76 8.24
N SER A 201 -1.68 0.67 7.38
CA SER A 201 -2.56 -0.51 7.29
C SER A 201 -1.79 -1.81 7.03
N MET A 202 -0.69 -1.77 6.27
CA MET A 202 0.19 -2.92 6.06
C MET A 202 0.92 -3.34 7.34
N PHE A 203 1.30 -2.39 8.19
CA PHE A 203 2.01 -2.64 9.45
C PHE A 203 1.07 -3.06 10.60
N ASP A 204 -0.20 -2.68 10.52
CA ASP A 204 -1.22 -3.05 11.51
C ASP A 204 -1.71 -4.51 11.34
N LEU A 205 -1.27 -5.22 10.28
CA LEU A 205 -1.57 -6.63 10.07
C LEU A 205 -0.99 -7.51 11.20
N PRO A 206 -1.78 -8.44 11.78
CA PRO A 206 -1.31 -9.29 12.87
C PRO A 206 -0.07 -10.10 12.47
N ASP A 207 0.95 -10.14 13.33
CA ASP A 207 2.19 -10.90 13.16
C ASP A 207 3.08 -10.56 11.95
N VAL A 208 2.69 -9.58 11.12
CA VAL A 208 3.49 -9.10 9.99
C VAL A 208 4.84 -8.56 10.44
N ARG A 209 5.86 -8.71 9.60
CA ARG A 209 7.15 -8.00 9.79
C ARG A 209 7.16 -6.73 8.96
N GLY A 210 7.78 -5.68 9.46
CA GLY A 210 7.83 -4.38 8.80
C GLY A 210 9.25 -3.83 8.66
N ILE A 211 9.43 -2.97 7.66
CA ILE A 211 10.59 -2.11 7.44
C ILE A 211 10.07 -0.69 7.29
N VAL A 212 10.41 0.18 8.23
CA VAL A 212 10.17 1.62 8.10
C VAL A 212 11.47 2.25 7.62
N VAL A 213 11.45 2.88 6.44
CA VAL A 213 12.66 3.46 5.84
C VAL A 213 13.11 4.72 6.59
N GLY A 214 14.40 5.05 6.51
CA GLY A 214 15.02 6.13 7.28
C GLY A 214 14.57 7.55 6.90
N ASN A 215 13.77 7.73 5.84
CA ASN A 215 13.11 8.99 5.46
C ASN A 215 11.61 9.00 5.78
N ALA A 216 11.09 7.95 6.43
CA ALA A 216 9.68 7.87 6.78
C ALA A 216 9.22 9.05 7.63
N LEU A 217 7.96 9.42 7.48
CA LEU A 217 7.32 10.47 8.26
C LEU A 217 7.12 10.03 9.72
N PRO A 218 7.04 10.97 10.68
CA PRO A 218 6.97 10.65 12.11
C PRO A 218 5.84 9.68 12.48
N GLU A 219 4.68 9.79 11.83
CA GLU A 219 3.52 8.95 12.10
C GLU A 219 3.74 7.46 11.80
N LEU A 220 4.56 7.13 10.79
CA LEU A 220 4.90 5.74 10.47
C LEU A 220 6.08 5.26 11.30
N ARG A 221 7.09 6.10 11.55
CA ARG A 221 8.23 5.76 12.43
C ARG A 221 7.79 5.35 13.83
N ALA A 222 6.78 6.02 14.37
CA ALA A 222 6.22 5.71 15.68
C ALA A 222 5.72 4.25 15.79
N ILE A 223 5.32 3.61 14.67
CA ILE A 223 4.89 2.21 14.66
C ILE A 223 6.05 1.26 15.02
N GLY A 224 7.29 1.61 14.65
CA GLY A 224 8.46 0.82 14.98
C GLY A 224 8.96 0.99 16.42
N GLU A 225 8.48 2.00 17.15
CA GLU A 225 8.92 2.24 18.52
C GLU A 225 8.36 1.16 19.47
N GLY A 226 9.25 0.30 19.97
CA GLY A 226 8.87 -0.78 20.89
C GLY A 226 8.20 -1.99 20.22
N ASN A 227 8.03 -1.99 18.90
CA ASN A 227 7.49 -3.12 18.16
C ASN A 227 8.64 -4.02 17.63
N PRO A 228 8.87 -5.21 18.22
CA PRO A 228 9.98 -6.08 17.80
C PRO A 228 9.81 -6.71 16.41
N ARG A 229 8.63 -6.56 15.79
CA ARG A 229 8.37 -7.04 14.42
C ARG A 229 8.62 -5.97 13.36
N VAL A 230 8.95 -4.74 13.77
CA VAL A 230 9.20 -3.63 12.84
C VAL A 230 10.64 -3.18 12.97
N PHE A 231 11.34 -3.19 11.85
CA PHE A 231 12.70 -2.70 11.75
C PHE A 231 12.70 -1.24 11.28
N ASN A 232 13.17 -0.34 12.14
CA ASN A 232 13.42 1.05 11.76
C ASN A 232 14.81 1.15 11.11
N ALA A 233 14.83 1.30 9.79
CA ALA A 233 16.06 1.43 9.02
C ALA A 233 16.74 2.78 9.30
N ARG A 234 18.07 2.79 9.23
CA ARG A 234 18.87 4.03 9.32
C ARG A 234 19.00 4.67 7.95
N ARG A 235 19.11 3.85 6.90
CA ARG A 235 19.19 4.29 5.51
C ARG A 235 17.80 4.63 4.97
N THR A 236 17.77 5.53 4.00
CA THR A 236 16.55 6.05 3.38
C THR A 236 16.22 5.27 2.11
N HIS A 237 14.97 5.35 1.68
CA HIS A 237 14.44 4.77 0.45
C HIS A 237 14.86 3.29 0.29
N ALA A 238 15.20 2.89 -0.94
CA ALA A 238 15.55 1.52 -1.29
C ALA A 238 16.75 0.98 -0.50
N ALA A 239 17.68 1.85 -0.08
CA ALA A 239 18.80 1.45 0.77
C ALA A 239 18.34 1.07 2.19
N GLY A 240 17.28 1.72 2.69
CA GLY A 240 16.59 1.33 3.93
C GLY A 240 15.84 0.01 3.78
N VAL A 241 15.21 -0.23 2.64
CA VAL A 241 14.59 -1.52 2.32
C VAL A 241 15.65 -2.63 2.34
N LEU A 242 16.77 -2.47 1.65
CA LEU A 242 17.89 -3.43 1.66
C LEU A 242 18.43 -3.69 3.08
N GLU A 243 18.58 -2.65 3.90
CA GLU A 243 18.98 -2.79 5.32
C GLU A 243 17.99 -3.69 6.09
N GLY A 244 16.69 -3.48 5.89
CA GLY A 244 15.64 -4.30 6.48
C GLY A 244 15.57 -5.73 5.95
N LEU A 245 15.81 -5.94 4.64
CA LEU A 245 15.88 -7.27 4.05
C LEU A 245 17.02 -8.10 4.63
N VAL A 246 18.17 -7.48 4.92
CA VAL A 246 19.28 -8.12 5.64
C VAL A 246 18.89 -8.40 7.09
N HIS A 247 18.24 -7.46 7.78
CA HIS A 247 17.78 -7.65 9.16
C HIS A 247 16.85 -8.87 9.29
N TRP A 248 15.91 -9.02 8.37
CA TRP A 248 14.95 -10.12 8.35
C TRP A 248 15.46 -11.40 7.67
N SER A 249 16.76 -11.46 7.34
CA SER A 249 17.41 -12.63 6.72
C SER A 249 16.77 -13.06 5.39
N VAL A 250 16.23 -12.09 4.64
CA VAL A 250 15.86 -12.29 3.22
C VAL A 250 17.10 -12.22 2.35
N LEU A 251 18.02 -11.30 2.68
CA LEU A 251 19.31 -11.15 2.04
C LEU A 251 20.43 -11.53 3.02
N ASP A 252 21.48 -12.15 2.49
CA ASP A 252 22.70 -12.36 3.25
C ASP A 252 23.49 -11.04 3.39
N ARG A 253 24.23 -10.91 4.50
CA ARG A 253 25.06 -9.72 4.78
C ARG A 253 26.16 -9.46 3.75
N GLU A 254 26.53 -10.46 2.96
CA GLU A 254 27.56 -10.35 1.92
C GLU A 254 27.01 -9.82 0.58
N GLY A 255 25.71 -9.52 0.48
CA GLY A 255 25.02 -9.10 -0.74
C GLY A 255 24.44 -7.67 -0.76
N VAL A 256 24.84 -6.80 0.18
CA VAL A 256 24.44 -5.36 0.25
C VAL A 256 25.66 -4.47 0.47
#